data_AF-A0A7X6YTC9-F1
#
_entry.id   AF-A0A7X6YTC9-F1
#
_cell.length_a   1.000
_cell.length_b   1.000
_cell.length_c   1.000
_cell.angle_alpha   90.00
_cell.angle_beta   90.00
_cell.angle_gamma   90.00
#
_symmetry.space_group_name_H-M   'P 1'
#
loop_
_entity.id
_entity.type
_entity.pdbx_description
1 polymer ?
#
loop_
_entity_poly.entity_id
_entity_poly.type
_entity_poly.pdbx_seq_one_letter_code
_entity_poly.pdbx_strand_id
1 'polypeptide(L)' 'VSLDRVVVSRSYYDLNGIRLLEPGVGINIERTVYEDGAIETKKIIIYAR' A
#
# COMPACT_ATOMS: atom_id res chain seq x y z
N VAL A 1 22.28 11.36 2.61
CA VAL A 1 21.43 10.99 3.77
C VAL A 1 20.09 10.59 3.19
N SER A 2 19.70 9.31 3.25
CA SER A 2 18.31 8.94 2.98
C SER A 2 17.48 9.51 4.12
N LEU A 3 16.60 10.47 3.82
CA LEU A 3 15.58 10.88 4.77
C LEU A 3 14.65 9.68 4.92
N ASP A 4 14.73 8.99 6.05
CA ASP A 4 13.73 7.99 6.44
C ASP A 4 12.40 8.72 6.56
N ARG A 5 11.55 8.59 5.53
CA ARG A 5 10.25 9.26 5.50
C ARG A 5 9.34 8.64 6.54
N VAL A 6 8.74 9.48 7.40
CA VAL A 6 7.77 9.05 8.40
C VAL A 6 6.46 8.66 7.72
N VAL A 7 5.98 7.45 7.99
CA VAL A 7 4.71 6.92 7.45
C VAL A 7 3.54 7.44 8.29
N VAL A 8 2.59 8.11 7.65
CA VAL A 8 1.36 8.62 8.28
C VAL A 8 0.19 7.65 8.08
N SER A 9 0.09 7.03 6.92
CA SER A 9 -0.95 6.03 6.68
C SER A 9 -0.54 4.99 5.67
N ARG A 10 -1.09 3.78 5.86
CA ARG A 10 -1.05 2.69 4.90
C ARG A 10 -2.47 2.23 4.63
N SER A 11 -2.80 2.03 3.36
CA SER A 11 -4.11 1.53 2.93
C SER A 11 -3.94 0.53 1.79
N TYR A 12 -4.85 -0.42 1.72
CA TYR A 12 -4.82 -1.49 0.73
C TYR A 12 -6.05 -1.39 -0.17
N TYR A 13 -5.87 -1.76 -1.43
CA TYR A 13 -6.93 -1.75 -2.43
C TYR A 13 -6.83 -2.98 -3.33
N ASP A 14 -7.96 -3.42 -3.86
CA ASP A 14 -7.97 -4.37 -4.98
C ASP A 14 -7.67 -3.65 -6.32
N LEU A 15 -7.63 -4.40 -7.42
CA LEU A 15 -7.39 -3.82 -8.75
C LEU A 15 -8.53 -2.92 -9.27
N ASN A 16 -9.71 -2.99 -8.67
CA ASN A 16 -10.84 -2.12 -8.99
C ASN A 16 -10.80 -0.82 -8.18
N GLY A 17 -9.81 -0.66 -7.29
CA GLY A 17 -9.69 0.51 -6.40
C GLY A 17 -10.60 0.43 -5.17
N ILE A 18 -11.20 -0.72 -4.87
CA ILE A 18 -11.99 -0.93 -3.65
C ILE A 18 -11.05 -1.06 -2.47
N ARG A 19 -11.29 -0.27 -1.42
CA ARG A 19 -10.48 -0.27 -0.21
C ARG A 19 -10.68 -1.58 0.57
N LEU A 20 -9.57 -2.20 0.94
CA LEU A 20 -9.51 -3.44 1.70
C LEU A 20 -9.10 -3.14 3.15
N LEU A 21 -9.56 -3.98 4.09
CA LEU A 21 -9.11 -3.96 5.47
C LEU A 21 -7.64 -4.43 5.58
N GLU A 22 -7.31 -5.47 4.83
CA GLU A 22 -5.99 -6.07 4.71
C GLU A 22 -5.79 -6.68 3.31
N PRO A 23 -4.55 -6.94 2.86
CA PRO A 23 -4.29 -7.60 1.59
C PRO A 23 -4.89 -9.02 1.51
N GLY A 24 -5.60 -9.32 0.42
CA GLY A 24 -6.12 -10.66 0.14
C GLY A 24 -5.22 -11.49 -0.76
N VAL A 25 -5.58 -12.75 -0.99
CA VAL A 25 -4.96 -13.58 -2.05
C VAL A 25 -5.16 -12.90 -3.42
N GLY A 26 -4.12 -12.90 -4.25
CA GLY A 26 -4.08 -12.27 -5.56
C GLY A 26 -3.27 -10.98 -5.57
N ILE A 27 -3.66 -10.04 -6.45
CA ILE A 27 -2.98 -8.75 -6.62
C ILE A 27 -3.69 -7.69 -5.78
N ASN A 28 -2.91 -6.98 -4.96
CA ASN A 28 -3.35 -5.86 -4.14
C ASN A 28 -2.47 -4.65 -4.41
N ILE A 29 -2.99 -3.48 -4.10
CA ILE A 29 -2.29 -2.20 -4.17
C ILE A 29 -2.11 -1.70 -2.73
N GLU A 30 -0.86 -1.51 -2.31
CA GLU A 30 -0.54 -0.77 -1.08
C GLU A 30 -0.26 0.68 -1.42
N ARG A 31 -0.96 1.60 -0.75
CA ARG A 31 -0.70 3.03 -0.79
C ARG A 31 -0.17 3.49 0.55
N THR A 32 1.03 4.05 0.55
CA THR A 32 1.68 4.65 1.72
C THR A 32 1.70 6.17 1.55
N VAL A 33 1.20 6.89 2.56
CA VAL A 33 1.27 8.36 2.63
C VAL A 33 2.27 8.73 3.69
N TYR A 34 3.22 9.59 3.33
CA TYR A 34 4.26 10.09 4.20
C TYR A 34 3.92 11.47 4.76
N GLU A 35 4.58 11.85 5.85
CA GLU A 35 4.38 13.13 6.53
C GLU A 35 4.73 14.33 5.64
N ASP A 36 5.72 14.18 4.75
CA ASP A 36 6.11 15.17 3.75
C ASP A 36 5.10 15.32 2.59
N GLY A 37 3.97 14.61 2.65
CA GLY A 37 2.95 14.59 1.62
C GLY A 37 3.27 13.68 0.43
N ALA A 38 4.42 13.02 0.41
CA ALA A 38 4.73 12.04 -0.62
C ALA A 38 3.75 10.86 -0.54
N ILE A 39 3.42 10.31 -1.71
CA ILE A 39 2.58 9.11 -1.82
C ILE A 39 3.36 8.08 -2.61
N GLU A 40 3.53 6.90 -2.03
CA GLU A 40 4.10 5.74 -2.71
C GLU A 40 3.04 4.67 -2.89
N THR A 41 3.03 4.04 -4.06
CA THR A 41 2.11 2.96 -4.39
C THR A 41 2.90 1.72 -4.80
N LYS A 42 2.59 0.57 -4.22
CA LYS A 42 3.25 -0.71 -4.50
C LYS A 42 2.23 -1.77 -4.86
N LYS A 43 2.61 -2.64 -5.81
CA LYS A 43 1.88 -3.88 -6.10
C LYS A 43 2.32 -4.95 -5.11
N ILE A 44 1.36 -5.58 -4.43
CA ILE A 44 1.57 -6.75 -3.59
C ILE A 44 0.92 -7.96 -4.25
N ILE A 45 1.62 -9.10 -4.27
CA ILE A 45 1.10 -10.37 -4.80
C ILE A 45 1.14 -11.39 -3.67
N ILE A 46 -0.03 -11.92 -3.31
CA ILE A 46 -0.19 -12.96 -2.29
C ILE A 46 -0.70 -14.22 -2.98
N TYR A 47 0.03 -15.32 -2.86
CA TYR A 47 -0.35 -16.59 -3.46
C TYR A 47 -1.28 -17.38 -2.52
N ALA A 48 -2.28 -18.05 -3.08
CA ALA A 48 -3.00 -19.10 -2.36
C ALA A 48 -2.02 -20.23 -2.02
N ARG A 49 -2.15 -20.80 -0.82
CA ARG A 49 -1.41 -22.01 -0.44
C ARG A 49 -1.99 -23.23 -1.14
#